data_AF-V6MBY1-F1
#
_entry.id   AF-V6MBY1-F1
#
_cell.length_a   1.000
_cell.length_b   1.000
_cell.length_c   1.000
_cell.angle_alpha   90.00
_cell.angle_beta   90.00
_cell.angle_gamma   90.00
#
_symmetry.space_group_name_H-M   'P 1'
#
loop_
_entity.id
_entity.type
_entity.pdbx_description
1 polymer ?
#
loop_
_entity_poly.entity_id
_entity_poly.type
_entity_poly.pdbx_seq_one_letter_code
_entity_poly.pdbx_strand_id
1 'polypeptide(L)'
;MQWNTNELENWEELRNDVDTALLPLYLYRSGAQVPDHALRMNYLLNVAAGIERKLRGRVLLFPMMYQFSNEQMTPRIPEGFAHTVILHFSGDTMRKTEENANALMLAVGDQELDSALRFEVTVDVLYREVIRHWQRNSEH
;
A
#
# COMPACT_ATOMS: atom_id res chain seq x y z
N MET A 1 -8.75 -7.08 1.54
CA MET A 1 -8.84 -8.40 2.21
C MET A 1 -8.04 -8.37 3.51
N GLN A 2 -8.61 -8.87 4.62
CA GLN A 2 -7.77 -9.45 5.68
C GLN A 2 -7.23 -10.77 5.13
N TRP A 3 -5.96 -11.08 5.39
CA TRP A 3 -5.38 -12.35 4.95
C TRP A 3 -6.26 -13.51 5.38
N ASN A 4 -6.83 -14.23 4.42
CA ASN A 4 -7.55 -15.46 4.68
C ASN A 4 -6.54 -16.60 4.59
N THR A 5 -6.35 -17.31 5.70
CA THR A 5 -5.45 -18.47 5.74
C THR A 5 -5.81 -19.50 4.66
N ASN A 6 -7.09 -19.65 4.34
CA ASN A 6 -7.55 -20.58 3.30
C ASN A 6 -7.14 -20.15 1.88
N GLU A 7 -6.98 -18.85 1.64
CA GLU A 7 -6.47 -18.35 0.34
C GLU A 7 -4.95 -18.49 0.26
N LEU A 8 -4.26 -18.35 1.40
CA LEU A 8 -2.81 -18.52 1.49
C LEU A 8 -2.38 -20.00 1.53
N GLU A 9 -3.27 -20.93 1.88
CA GLU A 9 -3.02 -22.38 1.76
C GLU A 9 -2.71 -22.78 0.32
N ASN A 10 -3.29 -22.09 -0.66
CA ASN A 10 -3.03 -22.28 -2.09
C ASN A 10 -2.02 -21.25 -2.65
N TRP A 11 -1.16 -20.67 -1.80
CA TRP A 11 -0.22 -19.63 -2.22
C TRP A 11 0.69 -20.07 -3.38
N GLU A 12 1.16 -21.32 -3.39
CA GLU A 12 2.02 -21.83 -4.47
C GLU A 12 1.33 -21.88 -5.84
N GLU A 13 -0.01 -21.95 -5.87
CA GLU A 13 -0.77 -21.84 -7.11
C GLU A 13 -0.97 -20.36 -7.50
N LEU A 14 -1.32 -19.52 -6.53
CA LEU A 14 -1.61 -18.09 -6.72
C LEU A 14 -0.36 -17.25 -7.04
N ARG A 15 0.82 -17.60 -6.52
CA ARG A 15 2.08 -16.85 -6.72
C ARG A 15 2.50 -16.71 -8.18
N ASN A 16 1.96 -17.54 -9.08
CA ASN A 16 2.25 -17.44 -10.51
C ASN A 16 1.53 -16.25 -11.16
N ASP A 17 0.39 -15.85 -10.60
CA ASP A 17 -0.41 -14.72 -11.07
C ASP A 17 -0.20 -13.47 -10.21
N VAL A 18 0.02 -13.67 -8.91
CA VAL A 18 0.19 -12.60 -7.91
C VAL A 18 1.66 -12.20 -7.78
N ASP A 19 2.03 -11.13 -8.48
CA ASP A 19 3.42 -10.67 -8.60
C ASP A 19 3.71 -9.35 -7.87
N THR A 20 2.68 -8.72 -7.30
CA THR A 20 2.78 -7.39 -6.69
C THR A 20 2.37 -7.39 -5.21
N ALA A 21 3.28 -6.97 -4.34
CA ALA A 21 2.97 -6.71 -2.93
C ALA A 21 2.48 -5.25 -2.75
N LEU A 22 1.31 -5.07 -2.14
CA LEU A 22 0.78 -3.75 -1.76
C LEU A 22 0.82 -3.60 -0.24
N LEU A 23 1.61 -2.64 0.23
CA LEU A 23 1.89 -2.43 1.65
C LEU A 23 1.37 -1.07 2.13
N PRO A 24 0.25 -1.03 2.87
CA PRO A 24 -0.20 0.18 3.54
C PRO A 24 0.73 0.49 4.72
N LEU A 25 1.33 1.67 4.73
CA LEU A 25 2.21 2.14 5.80
C LEU A 25 1.60 3.35 6.51
N TYR A 26 1.38 3.20 7.81
CA TYR A 26 0.91 4.26 8.68
C TYR A 26 2.01 4.72 9.63
N LEU A 27 2.36 6.00 9.56
CA LEU A 27 3.23 6.65 10.53
C LEU A 27 2.42 7.29 11.67
N TYR A 28 2.66 6.85 12.89
CA TYR A 28 2.08 7.41 14.11
C TYR A 28 2.55 8.85 14.32
N ARG A 29 1.56 9.71 14.55
CA ARG A 29 1.73 11.13 14.85
C ARG A 29 1.40 11.39 16.31
N SER A 30 2.40 11.73 17.13
CA SER A 30 2.23 11.94 18.58
C SER A 30 1.25 13.07 18.96
N GLY A 31 0.96 13.99 18.03
CA GLY A 31 0.01 15.08 18.24
C GLY A 31 -1.43 14.80 17.82
N ALA A 32 -1.74 13.63 17.25
CA ALA A 32 -3.09 13.29 16.80
C ALA A 32 -3.89 12.56 17.90
N GLN A 33 -5.22 12.71 17.89
CA GLN A 33 -6.07 11.99 18.82
C GLN A 33 -6.31 10.55 18.33
N VAL A 34 -6.66 9.64 19.25
CA VAL A 34 -6.96 8.23 18.90
C VAL A 34 -8.03 8.10 17.79
N PRO A 35 -9.13 8.87 17.80
CA PRO A 35 -10.10 8.83 16.69
C PRO A 35 -9.49 9.23 15.34
N ASP A 36 -8.57 10.20 15.31
CA ASP A 36 -7.89 10.61 14.07
C ASP A 36 -6.98 9.51 13.55
N HIS A 37 -6.28 8.82 14.46
CA HIS A 37 -5.50 7.63 14.09
C HIS A 37 -6.38 6.57 13.45
N ALA A 38 -7.50 6.24 14.08
CA ALA A 38 -8.44 5.24 13.55
C ALA A 38 -9.00 5.65 12.18
N LEU A 39 -9.42 6.92 12.01
CA LEU A 39 -9.93 7.45 10.75
C LEU A 39 -8.89 7.33 9.63
N ARG A 40 -7.66 7.79 9.89
CA ARG A 40 -6.56 7.76 8.91
C ARG A 40 -6.17 6.33 8.56
N MET A 41 -6.08 5.44 9.55
CA MET A 41 -5.76 4.04 9.32
C MET A 41 -6.82 3.35 8.47
N ASN A 42 -8.10 3.56 8.80
CA ASN A 42 -9.22 3.01 8.03
C ASN A 42 -9.23 3.55 6.60
N TYR A 43 -9.02 4.85 6.40
CA TYR A 43 -8.94 5.43 5.08
C TYR A 43 -7.83 4.80 4.24
N LEU A 44 -6.61 4.69 4.80
CA LEU A 44 -5.47 4.11 4.10
C LEU A 44 -5.73 2.65 3.70
N LEU A 45 -6.30 1.84 4.60
CA LEU A 45 -6.70 0.46 4.30
C LEU A 45 -7.78 0.38 3.23
N ASN A 46 -8.79 1.25 3.30
CA ASN A 46 -9.86 1.27 2.30
C ASN A 46 -9.31 1.62 0.92
N VAL A 47 -8.39 2.58 0.81
CA VAL A 47 -7.73 2.91 -0.46
C VAL A 47 -6.94 1.72 -0.97
N ALA A 48 -6.14 1.09 -0.12
CA ALA A 48 -5.36 -0.08 -0.50
C ALA A 48 -6.25 -1.25 -0.97
N ALA A 49 -7.37 -1.52 -0.27
CA ALA A 49 -8.36 -2.51 -0.69
C ALA A 49 -9.07 -2.11 -2.00
N GLY A 50 -9.30 -0.82 -2.23
CA GLY A 50 -9.83 -0.32 -3.50
C GLY A 50 -8.88 -0.59 -4.67
N ILE A 51 -7.58 -0.37 -4.47
CA ILE A 51 -6.53 -0.68 -5.47
C ILE A 51 -6.47 -2.19 -5.73
N GLU A 52 -6.39 -3.01 -4.68
CA GLU A 52 -6.35 -4.48 -4.80
C GLU A 52 -7.57 -5.02 -5.55
N ARG A 53 -8.79 -4.53 -5.25
CA ARG A 53 -9.99 -4.92 -6.00
C ARG A 53 -9.95 -4.57 -7.49
N LYS A 54 -9.36 -3.45 -7.86
CA LYS A 54 -9.20 -3.03 -9.28
C LYS A 54 -8.13 -3.86 -10.00
N LEU A 55 -7.16 -4.37 -9.26
CA LEU A 55 -6.00 -5.13 -9.75
C LEU A 55 -6.04 -6.60 -9.28
N ARG A 56 -7.25 -7.12 -9.08
CA ARG A 56 -7.48 -8.44 -8.48
C ARG A 56 -6.78 -9.52 -9.30
N GLY A 57 -6.13 -10.45 -8.60
CA GLY A 57 -5.40 -11.57 -9.19
C GLY A 57 -3.91 -11.29 -9.45
N ARG A 58 -3.45 -10.03 -9.36
CA ARG A 58 -2.02 -9.69 -9.45
C ARG A 58 -1.44 -9.03 -8.20
N VAL A 59 -2.29 -8.42 -7.38
CA VAL A 59 -1.88 -7.69 -6.18
C VAL A 59 -2.26 -8.47 -4.92
N LEU A 60 -1.30 -8.67 -4.02
CA LEU A 60 -1.54 -9.10 -2.65
C LEU A 60 -1.51 -7.89 -1.72
N LEU A 61 -2.63 -7.61 -1.05
CA LEU A 61 -2.68 -6.60 0.00
C LEU A 61 -2.10 -7.16 1.30
N PHE A 62 -1.04 -6.53 1.81
CA PHE A 62 -0.44 -6.83 3.11
C PHE A 62 -1.21 -6.15 4.25
N PRO A 63 -1.09 -6.66 5.50
CA PRO A 63 -1.57 -5.96 6.68
C PRO A 63 -0.93 -4.58 6.77
N MET A 64 -1.61 -3.65 7.42
CA MET A 64 -1.04 -2.33 7.65
C MET A 64 0.25 -2.44 8.45
N MET A 65 1.32 -1.87 7.92
CA MET A 65 2.53 -1.59 8.65
C MET A 65 2.31 -0.34 9.49
N TYR A 66 2.60 -0.43 10.78
CA TYR A 66 2.46 0.67 11.72
C TYR A 66 3.83 1.03 12.28
N GLN A 67 4.17 2.32 12.28
CA GLN A 67 5.48 2.77 12.73
C GLN A 67 5.40 4.10 13.46
N PHE A 68 6.29 4.32 14.44
CA PHE A 68 6.45 5.62 15.08
C PHE A 68 7.30 6.57 14.22
N SER A 69 6.80 7.78 13.95
CA SER A 69 7.44 8.76 13.05
C SER A 69 8.86 9.20 13.44
N ASN A 70 9.26 8.96 14.69
CA ASN A 70 10.59 9.31 15.21
C ASN A 70 11.66 8.25 14.90
N GLU A 71 11.27 7.10 14.36
CA GLU A 71 12.19 6.01 14.02
C GLU A 71 12.52 6.05 12.52
N GLN A 72 13.81 6.10 12.19
CA GLN A 72 14.24 5.74 10.84
C GLN A 72 14.03 4.23 10.70
N MET A 73 12.97 3.82 10.02
CA MET A 73 12.90 2.45 9.52
C MET A 73 12.89 2.40 8.02
N THR A 74 13.61 1.40 7.57
CA THR A 74 13.51 0.80 6.26
C THR A 74 12.35 -0.19 6.30
N PRO A 75 11.20 0.05 5.64
CA PRO A 75 10.17 -0.97 5.53
C PRO A 75 10.79 -2.19 4.84
N ARG A 76 10.83 -3.32 5.54
CA ARG A 76 11.29 -4.59 4.96
C ARG A 76 10.28 -5.01 3.91
N ILE A 77 10.77 -5.18 2.68
CA ILE A 77 9.93 -5.61 1.57
C ILE A 77 9.78 -7.13 1.62
N PRO A 78 8.56 -7.66 1.43
CA PRO A 78 8.37 -9.10 1.28
C PRO A 78 9.11 -9.61 0.04
N GLU A 79 9.92 -10.66 0.22
CA GLU A 79 10.61 -11.33 -0.88
C GLU A 79 9.62 -12.11 -1.76
N GLY A 80 10.03 -12.39 -3.00
CA GLY A 80 9.26 -13.23 -3.93
C GLY A 80 8.22 -12.48 -4.79
N PHE A 81 8.10 -11.16 -4.66
CA PHE A 81 7.28 -10.32 -5.53
C PHE A 81 8.15 -9.58 -6.55
N ALA A 82 7.72 -9.56 -7.82
CA ALA A 82 8.38 -8.79 -8.86
C ALA A 82 8.20 -7.27 -8.66
N HIS A 83 7.08 -6.89 -8.04
CA HIS A 83 6.74 -5.50 -7.79
C HIS A 83 6.36 -5.27 -6.33
N THR A 84 6.70 -4.09 -5.82
CA THR A 84 6.35 -3.68 -4.47
C THR A 84 5.81 -2.26 -4.50
N VAL A 85 4.64 -2.06 -3.90
CA VAL A 85 3.96 -0.78 -3.80
C VAL A 85 3.79 -0.45 -2.32
N ILE A 86 4.28 0.71 -1.89
CA ILE A 86 4.11 1.21 -0.53
C ILE A 86 3.13 2.39 -0.58
N LEU A 87 2.01 2.27 0.12
CA LEU A 87 0.98 3.30 0.20
C LEU A 87 1.11 4.04 1.53
N HIS A 88 1.30 5.36 1.50
CA HIS A 88 1.50 6.20 2.70
C HIS A 88 0.77 7.53 2.58
N PHE A 89 0.71 8.34 3.65
CA PHE A 89 0.14 9.69 3.53
C PHE A 89 1.15 10.67 2.92
N SER A 90 0.67 11.63 2.15
CA SER A 90 1.49 12.66 1.49
C SER A 90 2.28 13.55 2.46
N GLY A 91 1.76 13.74 3.68
CA GLY A 91 2.45 14.47 4.74
C GLY A 91 3.55 13.67 5.45
N ASP A 92 3.78 12.41 5.06
CA ASP A 92 4.77 11.55 5.69
C ASP A 92 6.12 11.68 4.96
N THR A 93 7.20 11.91 5.73
CA THR A 93 8.55 11.97 5.16
C THR A 93 9.13 10.56 5.04
N MET A 94 9.02 9.98 3.85
CA MET A 94 9.58 8.66 3.55
C MET A 94 10.93 8.81 2.84
N ARG A 95 11.95 8.11 3.31
CA ARG A 95 13.21 7.96 2.58
C ARG A 95 13.26 6.58 1.93
N LYS A 96 13.55 6.55 0.63
CA LYS A 96 13.98 5.32 -0.02
C LYS A 96 15.37 4.94 0.50
N THR A 97 15.54 3.68 0.79
CA THR A 97 16.81 3.01 1.11
C THR A 97 17.19 2.13 -0.07
N GLU A 98 18.39 1.55 -0.03
CA GLU A 98 18.80 0.55 -1.03
C GLU A 98 17.86 -0.66 -1.05
N GLU A 99 17.38 -1.10 0.13
CA GLU A 99 16.47 -2.24 0.28
C GLU A 99 15.09 -2.02 -0.35
N ASN A 100 14.67 -0.77 -0.56
CA ASN A 100 13.38 -0.43 -1.16
C ASN A 100 13.49 0.51 -2.37
N ALA A 101 14.67 0.58 -2.97
CA ALA A 101 14.95 1.48 -4.09
C ALA A 101 13.92 1.30 -5.23
N ASN A 102 13.58 0.05 -5.51
CA ASN A 102 12.67 -0.35 -6.59
C ASN A 102 11.18 -0.29 -6.21
N ALA A 103 10.84 -0.06 -4.94
CA ALA A 103 9.44 0.06 -4.54
C ALA A 103 8.79 1.32 -5.12
N LEU A 104 7.55 1.18 -5.59
CA LEU A 104 6.71 2.30 -5.96
C LEU A 104 6.10 2.91 -4.69
N MET A 105 6.46 4.17 -4.40
CA MET A 105 5.88 4.92 -3.29
C MET A 105 4.66 5.69 -3.80
N LEU A 106 3.49 5.40 -3.25
CA LEU A 106 2.24 6.08 -3.57
C LEU A 106 1.74 6.85 -2.35
N ALA A 107 1.51 8.15 -2.53
CA ALA A 107 1.00 9.03 -1.49
C ALA A 107 -0.51 9.23 -1.62
N VAL A 108 -1.23 9.09 -0.51
CA VAL A 108 -2.64 9.50 -0.36
C VAL A 108 -2.74 10.83 0.36
N GLY A 109 -3.72 11.65 -0.02
CA GLY A 109 -4.00 12.90 0.69
C GLY A 109 -4.46 12.66 2.13
N ASP A 110 -4.26 13.64 3.00
CA ASP A 110 -4.69 13.59 4.40
C ASP A 110 -5.91 14.47 4.72
N GLN A 111 -6.63 14.92 3.69
CA GLN A 111 -7.78 15.84 3.80
C GLN A 111 -9.07 15.20 3.29
N GLU A 112 -10.19 15.48 3.96
CA GLU A 112 -11.53 14.96 3.62
C GLU A 112 -11.55 13.43 3.47
N LEU A 113 -11.04 12.74 4.50
CA LEU A 113 -10.89 11.28 4.54
C LEU A 113 -12.24 10.53 4.55
N ASP A 114 -13.33 11.23 4.81
CA ASP A 114 -14.72 10.77 4.80
C ASP A 114 -15.42 11.00 3.44
N SER A 115 -14.78 11.71 2.51
CA SER A 115 -15.35 12.01 1.20
C SER A 115 -15.30 10.79 0.26
N ALA A 116 -16.48 10.25 -0.04
CA ALA A 116 -16.63 9.13 -0.99
C ALA A 116 -16.09 9.48 -2.38
N LEU A 117 -16.34 10.69 -2.86
CA LEU A 117 -15.84 11.15 -4.16
C LEU A 117 -14.30 11.18 -4.19
N ARG A 118 -13.68 11.73 -3.14
CA ARG A 118 -12.21 11.75 -3.06
C ARG A 118 -11.63 10.35 -2.95
N PHE A 119 -12.29 9.46 -2.21
CA PHE A 119 -11.90 8.07 -2.14
C PHE A 119 -11.88 7.42 -3.53
N GLU A 120 -12.96 7.52 -4.30
CA GLU A 120 -13.06 6.94 -5.65
C GLU A 120 -11.99 7.49 -6.59
N VAL A 121 -11.84 8.82 -6.63
CA VAL A 121 -10.82 9.48 -7.46
C VAL A 121 -9.40 9.05 -7.06
N THR A 122 -9.12 8.96 -5.75
CA THR A 122 -7.82 8.54 -5.24
C THR A 122 -7.50 7.11 -5.70
N VAL A 123 -8.43 6.18 -5.51
CA VAL A 123 -8.27 4.79 -5.97
C VAL A 123 -8.04 4.77 -7.48
N ASP A 124 -8.84 5.50 -8.25
CA ASP A 124 -8.78 5.51 -9.71
C ASP A 124 -7.46 6.05 -10.28
N VAL A 125 -6.86 7.04 -9.61
CA VAL A 125 -5.53 7.56 -9.96
C VAL A 125 -4.46 6.55 -9.56
N LEU A 126 -4.48 6.06 -8.32
CA LEU A 126 -3.39 5.25 -7.78
C LEU A 126 -3.26 3.88 -8.43
N TYR A 127 -4.37 3.19 -8.76
CA TYR A 127 -4.24 1.90 -9.47
C TYR A 127 -3.61 2.07 -10.86
N ARG A 128 -3.83 3.20 -11.53
CA ARG A 128 -3.22 3.50 -12.84
C ARG A 128 -1.72 3.73 -12.71
N GLU A 129 -1.26 4.34 -11.62
CA GLU A 129 0.18 4.48 -11.36
C GLU A 129 0.85 3.12 -11.13
N VAL A 130 0.15 2.17 -10.47
CA VAL A 130 0.65 0.78 -10.34
C VAL A 130 0.81 0.14 -11.72
N ILE A 131 -0.19 0.25 -12.61
CA ILE A 131 -0.11 -0.29 -13.98
C ILE A 131 1.06 0.34 -14.76
N ARG A 132 1.24 1.66 -14.66
CA ARG A 132 2.36 2.34 -15.33
C ARG A 132 3.71 1.88 -14.80
N HIS A 133 3.81 1.62 -13.50
CA HIS A 133 5.02 1.08 -12.90
C HIS A 133 5.33 -0.32 -13.43
N TRP A 134 4.32 -1.20 -13.56
CA TRP A 134 4.49 -2.51 -14.21
C TRP A 134 5.02 -2.36 -15.63
N GLN A 135 4.39 -1.51 -16.45
CA GLN A 135 4.78 -1.30 -17.84
C GLN A 135 6.24 -0.86 -17.99
N ARG A 136 6.70 0.07 -17.14
CA ARG A 136 8.09 0.56 -17.17
C ARG A 136 9.11 -0.51 -16.80
N ASN A 137 8.74 -1.41 -15.89
CA ASN A 137 9.63 -2.45 -15.38
C ASN A 137 9.59 -3.74 -16.22
N SER A 138 8.58 -3.94 -17.06
CA SER A 138 8.52 -5.07 -18.01
C SER A 138 9.34 -4.85 -19.29
N GLU A 139 9.85 -3.64 -19.53
CA GLU A 139 10.64 -3.27 -20.70
C GLU A 139 12.17 -3.48 -20.52
N HIS A 140 12.61 -4.02 -19.38
CA HIS A 140 14.01 -4.35 -19.06
C HIS A 140 14.16 -5.84 -18.73
#